data_AF-A0A959GUC8-F1
#
_entry.id   AF-A0A959GUC8-F1
#
_cell.length_a   1.000
_cell.length_b   1.000
_cell.length_c   1.000
_cell.angle_alpha   90.00
_cell.angle_beta   90.00
_cell.angle_gamma   90.00
#
_symmetry.space_group_name_H-M   'P 1'
#
loop_
_entity.id
_entity.type
_entity.pdbx_description
1 polymer ?
#
loop_
_entity_poly.entity_id
_entity_poly.type
_entity_poly.pdbx_seq_one_letter_code
_entity_poly.pdbx_strand_id
1 'polypeptide(L)' 'MAREVKPYNQEESKKAQVGNMFDRIAPYYDFLNRFLSLGVDVYWRRRAIRQLAGQQITALLDVATGTADVALEASRQ' A
#
# COMPACT_ATOMS: atom_id res chain seq x y z
N MET A 1 23.43 -15.74 17.95
CA MET A 1 23.71 -15.06 16.67
C MET A 1 22.45 -15.13 15.82
N ALA A 2 21.96 -14.02 15.27
CA ALA A 2 20.78 -14.03 14.40
C ALA A 2 21.11 -14.72 13.08
N ARG A 3 20.41 -15.81 12.75
CA ARG A 3 20.60 -16.52 11.48
C ARG A 3 20.01 -15.67 10.35
N GLU A 4 20.81 -15.36 9.34
CA GLU A 4 20.31 -14.67 8.16
C GLU A 4 19.39 -15.61 7.37
N VAL A 5 18.09 -15.33 7.39
CA VAL A 5 17.08 -16.10 6.66
C VAL A 5 16.90 -15.50 5.27
N LYS A 6 17.21 -16.31 4.24
CA LYS A 6 16.92 -16.02 2.84
C LYS A 6 15.65 -16.76 2.40
N PRO A 7 14.62 -16.07 1.85
CA PRO A 7 13.33 -16.67 1.52
C PRO A 7 13.34 -17.81 0.49
N TYR A 8 14.24 -17.77 -0.49
CA TYR A 8 14.18 -18.65 -1.66
C TYR A 8 15.44 -19.50 -1.85
N ASN A 9 16.62 -18.88 -1.96
CA ASN A 9 17.89 -19.56 -2.26
C ASN A 9 19.07 -18.96 -1.48
N GLN A 10 20.24 -19.57 -1.57
CA GLN A 10 21.45 -19.10 -0.88
C GLN A 10 22.34 -18.18 -1.74
N GLU A 11 22.10 -18.11 -3.05
CA GLU A 11 22.96 -17.43 -4.03
C GLU A 11 22.66 -15.93 -4.09
N GLU A 12 21.38 -15.56 -4.12
CA GLU A 12 20.96 -14.16 -4.20
C GLU A 12 21.03 -13.48 -2.83
N SER A 13 21.16 -12.15 -2.84
CA SER A 13 21.04 -11.36 -1.62
C SER A 13 19.59 -11.37 -1.11
N LYS A 14 19.41 -11.24 0.21
CA LYS A 14 18.07 -11.11 0.82
C LYS A 14 17.29 -9.94 0.21
N LYS A 15 17.95 -8.81 -0.10
CA LYS A 15 17.34 -7.64 -0.71
C LYS A 15 16.77 -7.96 -2.10
N ALA A 16 17.53 -8.67 -2.94
CA ALA A 16 17.06 -9.09 -4.27
C ALA A 16 15.86 -10.04 -4.17
N GLN A 17 15.91 -11.01 -3.25
CA GLN A 17 14.81 -11.94 -3.02
C GLN A 17 13.53 -11.24 -2.52
N VAL A 18 13.67 -10.25 -1.63
CA VAL A 18 12.53 -9.45 -1.16
C VAL A 18 11.94 -8.62 -2.31
N GLY A 19 12.77 -8.01 -3.16
CA GLY A 19 12.32 -7.31 -4.36
C GLY A 19 11.50 -8.22 -5.28
N ASN A 20 12.06 -9.38 -5.64
CA ASN A 20 11.37 -10.38 -6.47
C ASN A 20 10.05 -10.86 -5.85
N MET A 21 9.99 -11.00 -4.52
CA MET A 21 8.76 -11.33 -3.81
C MET A 21 7.71 -10.25 -3.99
N PHE A 22 8.07 -8.98 -3.78
CA PHE A 22 7.15 -7.85 -3.99
C PHE A 22 6.69 -7.73 -5.44
N ASP A 23 7.60 -7.89 -6.41
CA ASP A 23 7.26 -7.85 -7.83
C ASP A 23 6.20 -8.89 -8.20
N ARG A 24 6.29 -10.09 -7.61
CA ARG A 24 5.30 -11.16 -7.83
C ARG A 24 3.94 -10.87 -7.20
N ILE A 25 3.90 -10.16 -6.07
CA ILE A 25 2.66 -9.92 -5.32
C ILE A 25 1.98 -8.62 -5.77
N ALA A 26 2.74 -7.65 -6.28
CA ALA A 26 2.25 -6.32 -6.66
C ALA A 26 0.94 -6.33 -7.49
N PRO A 27 0.73 -7.21 -8.49
CA PRO A 27 -0.51 -7.22 -9.28
C PRO A 27 -1.78 -7.55 -8.49
N TYR A 28 -1.66 -8.22 -7.34
CA TYR A 28 -2.79 -8.69 -6.52
C TYR A 28 -2.79 -8.08 -5.12
N TYR A 29 -1.80 -7.26 -4.77
CA TYR A 29 -1.59 -6.77 -3.42
C TYR A 29 -2.82 -6.01 -2.88
N ASP A 30 -3.38 -5.11 -3.69
CA ASP A 30 -4.56 -4.34 -3.28
C ASP A 30 -5.81 -5.21 -3.15
N PHE A 31 -5.98 -6.18 -4.07
CA PHE A 31 -7.08 -7.14 -3.97
C PHE A 31 -6.97 -7.98 -2.69
N LEU A 32 -5.78 -8.51 -2.40
CA LEU A 32 -5.52 -9.29 -1.19
C LEU A 32 -5.73 -8.46 0.07
N ASN A 33 -5.24 -7.22 0.11
CA ASN A 33 -5.47 -6.33 1.24
C ASN A 33 -6.94 -6.03 1.45
N ARG A 34 -7.68 -5.76 0.38
CA ARG A 34 -9.12 -5.52 0.46
C ARG A 34 -9.85 -6.75 0.98
N PHE A 35 -9.52 -7.93 0.46
CA PHE A 35 -10.16 -9.20 0.83
C PHE A 35 -9.82 -9.62 2.27
N LEU A 36 -8.53 -9.68 2.61
CA LEU A 36 -8.05 -10.14 3.91
C LEU A 36 -8.42 -9.17 5.04
N SER A 37 -8.53 -7.88 4.75
CA SER A 37 -9.01 -6.89 5.74
C SER A 37 -10.54 -6.82 5.83
N LEU A 38 -11.28 -7.61 5.03
CA LEU A 38 -12.74 -7.50 4.89
C LEU A 38 -13.20 -6.06 4.59
N GLY A 39 -12.39 -5.32 3.81
CA GLY A 39 -12.64 -3.93 3.44
C GLY A 39 -12.40 -2.88 4.52
N VAL A 40 -11.83 -3.26 5.68
CA VAL A 40 -11.48 -2.31 6.76
C VAL A 40 -10.49 -1.24 6.28
N ASP A 41 -9.61 -1.59 5.35
CA ASP A 41 -8.66 -0.63 4.77
C ASP A 41 -9.38 0.48 3.96
N VAL A 42 -10.50 0.19 3.28
CA VAL A 42 -11.36 1.21 2.64
C VAL A 42 -11.87 2.19 3.68
N TYR A 43 -12.38 1.64 4.78
CA TYR A 43 -13.02 2.42 5.83
C TYR A 43 -12.05 3.45 6.40
N TRP A 44 -10.82 3.04 6.70
CA TRP A 44 -9.79 3.93 7.23
C TRP A 44 -9.40 5.01 6.23
N ARG A 45 -9.28 4.69 4.94
CA ARG A 45 -9.00 5.67 3.89
C ARG A 45 -10.07 6.75 3.80
N ARG A 46 -11.34 6.33 3.76
CA ARG A 46 -12.50 7.25 3.78
C ARG A 46 -12.54 8.08 5.04
N ARG A 47 -12.26 7.48 6.20
CA ARG A 47 -12.21 8.19 7.47
C ARG A 47 -11.10 9.25 7.49
N ALA A 48 -9.93 8.93 6.94
CA ALA A 48 -8.80 9.85 6.83
C ALA A 48 -9.13 11.04 5.92
N ILE A 49 -9.63 10.81 4.71
CA ILE A 49 -10.00 11.89 3.79
C ILE A 49 -11.11 12.77 4.38
N ARG A 50 -12.11 12.18 5.06
CA ARG A 50 -13.17 12.96 5.72
C ARG A 50 -12.67 13.92 6.80
N GLN A 51 -11.47 13.76 7.33
CA GLN A 51 -10.88 14.76 8.24
C GLN A 51 -10.55 16.07 7.54
N LEU A 52 -10.45 16.06 6.20
CA LEU A 52 -10.22 17.24 5.38
C LEU A 52 -11.52 17.95 4.97
N ALA A 53 -12.69 17.37 5.29
CA ALA A 53 -13.98 17.92 4.89
C ALA A 53 -14.19 19.33 5.48
N GLY A 54 -14.74 20.23 4.66
CA GLY A 54 -14.98 21.63 5.04
C GLY A 54 -13.75 22.53 4.95
N GLN A 55 -12.57 22.01 4.58
CA GLN A 55 -11.41 22.83 4.25
C GLN A 55 -11.41 23.20 2.76
N GLN A 56 -11.03 24.43 2.44
CA GLN A 56 -10.84 24.85 1.05
C GLN A 56 -9.46 24.40 0.55
N ILE A 57 -9.36 23.14 0.14
CA ILE A 57 -8.13 22.57 -0.41
C ILE A 57 -8.04 22.85 -1.91
N THR A 58 -7.07 23.66 -2.31
CA THR A 58 -6.81 24.00 -3.71
C THR A 58 -5.80 23.07 -4.38
N ALA A 59 -4.96 22.39 -3.59
CA ALA A 59 -4.00 21.40 -4.06
C ALA A 59 -3.74 20.34 -2.97
N LEU A 60 -3.66 19.07 -3.38
CA LEU A 60 -3.37 17.93 -2.51
C LEU A 60 -2.28 17.06 -3.13
N LEU A 61 -1.29 16.67 -2.33
CA LEU A 61 -0.19 15.79 -2.73
C LEU A 61 -0.28 14.46 -1.97
N ASP A 62 -0.39 13.36 -2.72
CA ASP A 62 -0.32 11.99 -2.19
C ASP A 62 1.11 11.45 -2.36
N VAL A 63 1.86 11.39 -1.27
CA VAL A 63 3.28 10.96 -1.27
C VAL A 63 3.36 9.45 -1.14
N ALA A 64 4.19 8.81 -1.99
CA ALA A 64 4.26 7.35 -2.08
C ALA A 64 2.89 6.71 -2.39
N THR A 65 2.13 7.36 -3.29
CA THR A 65 0.73 7.07 -3.62
C THR A 65 0.44 5.62 -4.02
N GLY A 66 1.44 4.87 -4.50
CA GLY A 66 1.26 3.50 -4.97
C GLY A 66 0.23 3.44 -6.09
N THR A 67 -0.85 2.69 -5.90
CA THR A 67 -2.00 2.58 -6.82
C THR A 67 -3.00 3.74 -6.73
N ALA A 68 -2.68 4.78 -5.95
CA ALA A 68 -3.41 6.02 -5.85
C ALA A 68 -4.81 5.94 -5.23
N ASP A 69 -5.13 4.86 -4.51
CA ASP A 69 -6.41 4.71 -3.82
C ASP A 69 -6.73 5.91 -2.91
N VAL A 70 -5.74 6.53 -2.23
CA VAL A 70 -5.95 7.70 -1.35
C VAL A 70 -6.30 8.95 -2.18
N ALA A 71 -5.46 9.29 -3.16
CA ALA A 71 -5.71 10.41 -4.07
C ALA A 71 -7.07 10.29 -4.79
N LEU A 72 -7.42 9.09 -5.25
CA LEU A 72 -8.71 8.82 -5.91
C LEU A 72 -9.90 8.92 -4.95
N GLU A 73 -9.73 8.57 -3.68
CA GLU A 73 -10.77 8.80 -2.66
C GLU A 73 -10.91 10.30 -2.35
N ALA A 74 -9.80 11.03 -2.29
CA ALA A 74 -9.79 12.49 -2.10
C ALA A 74 -10.47 13.24 -3.24
N SER A 75 -10.27 12.82 -4.49
CA SER A 75 -10.86 13.48 -5.67
C SER A 75 -12.38 13.26 -5.82
N ARG A 76 -12.96 12.38 -5.01
CA ARG A 76 -14.40 12.04 -5.04
C ARG A 76 -15.22 12.81 -4.00
N GLN A 77 -14.58 13.52 -3.07
CA GLN A 77 -15.22 14.33 -2.03
C GLN A 77 -15.23 15.80 -2.42
#